data_AF-A0A821STT8-F1
#
_entry.id   AF-A0A821STT8-F1
#
_cell.length_a   1.000
_cell.length_b   1.000
_cell.length_c   1.000
_cell.angle_alpha   90.00
_cell.angle_beta   90.00
_cell.angle_gamma   90.00
#
_symmetry.space_group_name_H-M   'P 1'
#
loop_
_entity.id
_entity.type
_entity.pdbx_description
1 polymer ?
#
loop_
_entity_poly.entity_id
_entity_poly.type
_entity_poly.pdbx_seq_one_letter_code
_entity_poly.pdbx_strand_id
1 'polypeptide(L)'
;KYSFPTLYSDDHKHSRRFMINWLNDNSFLVYSPYIEGGYCINCVLFRNVQGQKFELFVDKPCYQYKHLKHFTTLWKIHINSQFHQNLTVATDNFIRTYKDPSLSILSLIDKNRIEKINRNKAILASIIKIIITCSRQNIPLRGHRDETIYDIKQCINVTDSYSGSNFIALLKQRIDAGDEILREHIERGPKNALYISPLVQNEIIDCIHKHILDQILHRLKNCLFSI
;
A
#
# COMPACT_ATOMS: atom_id res chain seq x y z
N LYS A 1 41.89 12.70 20.18
CA LYS A 1 41.80 11.32 19.61
C LYS A 1 41.50 10.37 20.76
N TYR A 2 40.41 9.60 20.69
CA TYR A 2 40.14 8.55 21.66
C TYR A 2 41.21 7.44 21.54
N SER A 3 41.73 6.95 22.66
CA SER A 3 42.71 5.86 22.68
C SER A 3 42.00 4.58 23.08
N PHE A 4 41.92 3.61 22.18
CA PHE A 4 41.31 2.32 22.47
C PHE A 4 42.13 1.51 23.49
N PRO A 5 41.48 0.79 24.41
CA PRO A 5 42.13 -0.14 25.33
C PRO A 5 42.99 -1.16 24.57
N THR A 6 44.12 -1.52 25.17
CA THR A 6 45.05 -2.50 24.60
C THR A 6 44.92 -3.81 25.35
N LEU A 7 44.66 -4.90 24.64
CA LEU A 7 44.55 -6.24 25.19
C LEU A 7 45.81 -7.06 24.83
N TYR A 8 46.39 -7.74 25.82
CA TYR A 8 47.50 -8.67 25.61
C TYR A 8 46.99 -10.02 25.07
N SER A 9 47.67 -10.55 24.05
CA SER A 9 47.44 -11.89 23.49
C SER A 9 48.58 -12.81 23.94
N ASP A 10 48.27 -13.77 24.81
CA ASP A 10 49.25 -14.76 25.29
C ASP A 10 49.77 -15.65 24.16
N ASP A 11 48.88 -16.01 23.21
CA ASP A 11 49.17 -16.88 22.07
C ASP A 11 50.18 -16.29 21.07
N HIS A 12 50.31 -14.97 21.03
CA HIS A 12 51.23 -14.31 20.09
C HIS A 12 52.22 -13.35 20.76
N LYS A 13 52.24 -13.29 22.09
CA LYS A 13 53.15 -12.47 22.90
C LYS A 13 53.21 -10.99 22.47
N HIS A 14 52.08 -10.41 22.08
CA HIS A 14 51.99 -8.98 21.75
C HIS A 14 50.62 -8.40 22.10
N SER A 15 50.61 -7.09 22.35
CA SER A 15 49.40 -6.34 22.68
C SER A 15 48.72 -5.81 21.41
N ARG A 16 47.39 -5.91 21.33
CA ARG A 16 46.60 -5.32 20.23
C ARG A 16 45.49 -4.44 20.77
N ARG A 17 45.09 -3.46 19.96
CA ARG A 17 44.01 -2.51 20.24
C ARG A 17 42.97 -2.56 19.13
N PHE A 18 41.75 -2.18 19.45
CA PHE A 18 40.69 -1.98 18.48
C PHE A 18 41.13 -0.96 17.42
N MET A 19 40.90 -1.25 16.13
CA MET A 19 41.33 -0.38 15.04
C MET A 19 40.24 0.62 14.68
N ILE A 20 40.57 1.91 14.70
CA ILE A 20 39.62 2.98 14.32
C ILE A 20 39.09 2.81 12.89
N ASN A 21 39.91 2.30 11.97
CA ASN A 21 39.53 2.13 10.57
C ASN A 21 38.32 1.22 10.40
N TRP A 22 38.10 0.25 11.30
CA TRP A 22 36.93 -0.62 11.23
C TRP A 22 35.61 0.14 11.40
N LEU A 23 35.60 1.22 12.19
CA LEU A 23 34.41 2.07 12.34
C LEU A 23 34.17 2.89 11.06
N ASN A 24 35.25 3.33 10.40
CA ASN A 24 35.14 4.12 9.17
C ASN A 24 34.68 3.25 8.00
N ASP A 25 35.15 2.01 7.93
CA ASP A 25 34.86 1.08 6.83
C ASP A 25 33.50 0.40 6.97
N ASN A 26 32.87 0.47 8.15
CA ASN A 26 31.61 -0.23 8.44
C ASN A 26 30.62 0.70 9.14
N SER A 27 29.63 1.20 8.39
CA SER A 27 28.59 2.12 8.88
C SER A 27 27.79 1.61 10.08
N PHE A 28 27.73 0.30 10.29
CA PHE A 28 26.95 -0.33 11.36
C PHE A 28 27.78 -0.70 12.59
N LEU A 29 29.11 -0.64 12.52
CA LEU A 29 29.99 -1.00 13.63
C LEU A 29 30.17 0.20 14.57
N VAL A 30 29.87 0.01 15.85
CA VAL A 30 30.08 1.01 16.89
C VAL A 30 30.90 0.42 18.03
N TYR A 31 31.71 1.24 18.68
CA TYR A 31 32.50 0.83 19.86
C TYR A 31 31.86 1.40 21.11
N SER A 32 31.62 0.56 22.12
CA SER A 32 31.18 1.00 23.45
C SER A 32 32.40 1.18 24.36
N PRO A 33 32.73 2.41 24.82
CA PRO A 33 33.80 2.64 25.80
C PRO A 33 33.54 1.96 27.15
N TYR A 34 32.28 1.90 27.57
CA TYR A 34 31.90 1.37 28.88
C TYR A 34 32.07 -0.15 28.99
N ILE A 35 31.74 -0.86 27.92
CA ILE A 35 31.87 -2.34 27.83
C ILE A 35 33.15 -2.70 27.04
N GLU A 36 33.94 -1.70 26.64
CA GLU A 36 35.18 -1.82 25.89
C GLU A 36 35.13 -2.75 24.66
N GLY A 37 34.10 -2.68 23.81
CA GLY A 37 34.06 -3.56 22.64
C GLY A 37 33.10 -3.17 21.51
N GLY A 38 33.19 -3.92 20.41
CA GLY A 38 32.47 -3.64 19.16
C GLY A 38 31.07 -4.27 19.12
N TYR A 39 30.10 -3.49 18.66
CA TYR A 39 28.71 -3.84 18.47
C TYR A 39 28.21 -3.45 17.07
N CYS A 40 27.17 -4.13 16.60
CA CYS A 40 26.42 -3.73 15.42
C CYS A 40 25.18 -2.93 15.83
N ILE A 41 25.13 -1.64 15.52
CA ILE A 41 24.08 -0.73 16.02
C ILE A 41 22.67 -1.16 15.56
N ASN A 42 22.51 -1.55 14.29
CA ASN A 42 21.23 -2.03 13.76
C ASN A 42 20.75 -3.26 14.54
N CYS A 43 21.67 -4.20 14.79
CA CYS A 43 21.34 -5.45 15.46
C CYS A 43 21.04 -5.24 16.95
N VAL A 44 21.74 -4.32 17.62
CA VAL A 44 21.47 -3.98 19.02
C VAL A 44 20.10 -3.31 19.17
N LEU A 45 19.75 -2.38 18.28
CA LEU A 45 18.53 -1.57 18.41
C LEU A 45 17.26 -2.29 17.94
N PHE A 46 17.34 -3.11 16.88
CA PHE A 46 16.16 -3.69 16.23
C PHE A 46 15.96 -5.18 16.51
N ARG A 47 16.79 -5.81 17.35
CA ARG A 47 16.60 -7.22 17.74
C ARG A 47 15.25 -7.45 18.41
N ASN A 48 14.72 -8.65 18.21
CA ASN A 48 13.54 -9.09 18.93
C ASN A 48 13.96 -9.92 20.14
N VAL A 49 13.64 -9.44 21.35
CA VAL A 49 14.14 -10.04 22.61
C VAL A 49 13.55 -11.44 22.86
N GLN A 50 12.45 -11.80 22.18
CA GLN A 50 11.77 -13.07 22.39
C GLN A 50 12.41 -14.21 21.57
N GLY A 51 13.03 -15.15 22.27
CA GLY A 51 13.41 -16.46 21.73
C GLY A 51 14.64 -16.51 20.83
N GLN A 52 15.35 -15.39 20.65
CA GLN A 52 16.57 -15.35 19.85
C GLN A 52 17.80 -15.77 20.68
N LYS A 53 18.74 -16.48 20.04
CA LYS A 53 20.00 -16.87 20.66
C LYS A 53 20.88 -15.64 20.87
N PHE A 54 21.65 -15.64 21.95
CA PHE A 54 22.67 -14.62 22.22
C PHE A 54 23.65 -14.51 21.04
N GLU A 55 23.75 -13.34 20.42
CA GLU A 55 24.66 -13.10 19.29
C GLU A 55 25.87 -12.23 19.68
N LEU A 56 27.03 -12.60 19.15
CA LEU A 56 28.24 -11.78 19.20
C LEU A 56 28.02 -10.50 18.38
N PHE A 57 28.54 -9.36 18.86
CA PHE A 57 28.26 -7.99 18.36
C PHE A 57 26.87 -7.44 18.70
N VAL A 58 26.04 -8.20 19.43
CA VAL A 58 24.68 -7.78 19.81
C VAL A 58 24.52 -7.82 21.33
N ASP A 59 24.55 -9.01 21.92
CA ASP A 59 24.45 -9.20 23.37
C ASP A 59 25.80 -9.02 24.05
N LYS A 60 26.82 -9.59 23.42
CA LYS A 60 28.19 -9.53 23.89
C LYS A 60 29.00 -8.77 22.87
N PRO A 61 29.82 -7.81 23.30
CA PRO A 61 30.71 -7.16 22.36
C PRO A 61 31.76 -8.17 21.92
N CYS A 62 32.26 -8.00 20.71
CA CYS A 62 33.39 -8.79 20.24
C CYS A 62 34.68 -8.26 20.84
N TYR A 63 35.22 -8.96 21.84
CA TYR A 63 36.54 -8.69 22.45
C TYR A 63 37.70 -9.31 21.65
N GLN A 64 37.43 -10.08 20.60
CA GLN A 64 38.42 -10.90 19.88
C GLN A 64 39.35 -10.11 18.94
N TYR A 65 39.49 -8.80 19.11
CA TYR A 65 40.52 -8.00 18.43
C TYR A 65 41.95 -8.27 18.94
N LYS A 66 42.12 -9.18 19.91
CA LYS A 66 43.41 -9.85 20.19
C LYS A 66 43.98 -10.55 18.94
N HIS A 67 43.11 -11.06 18.05
CA HIS A 67 43.49 -11.64 16.77
C HIS A 67 42.73 -10.97 15.62
N LEU A 68 43.44 -10.16 14.83
CA LEU A 68 42.85 -9.34 13.78
C LEU A 68 41.99 -10.15 12.78
N LYS A 69 42.51 -11.30 12.36
CA LYS A 69 41.83 -12.21 11.42
C LYS A 69 40.52 -12.76 12.00
N HIS A 70 40.47 -13.06 13.29
CA HIS A 70 39.26 -13.57 13.93
C HIS A 70 38.17 -12.52 13.98
N PHE A 71 38.49 -11.28 14.37
CA PHE A 71 37.53 -10.18 14.37
C PHE A 71 36.92 -9.96 12.98
N THR A 72 37.77 -9.85 11.94
CA THR A 72 37.29 -9.62 10.56
C THR A 72 36.46 -10.78 10.03
N THR A 73 36.81 -12.02 10.37
CA THR A 73 36.04 -13.21 9.94
C THR A 73 34.69 -13.25 10.63
N LEU A 74 34.64 -13.05 11.95
CA LEU A 74 33.39 -13.03 12.72
C LEU A 74 32.47 -11.90 12.29
N TRP A 75 33.04 -10.72 12.00
CA TRP A 75 32.28 -9.58 11.50
C TRP A 75 31.66 -9.86 10.13
N LYS A 76 32.41 -10.47 9.20
CA LYS A 76 31.88 -10.89 7.90
C LYS A 76 30.77 -11.92 8.03
N ILE A 77 30.91 -12.90 8.93
CA ILE A 77 29.86 -13.89 9.22
C ILE A 77 28.60 -13.18 9.73
N HIS A 78 28.76 -12.22 10.65
CA HIS A 78 27.64 -11.45 11.20
C HIS A 78 26.92 -10.63 10.12
N ILE A 79 27.63 -9.84 9.30
CA ILE A 79 27.01 -9.03 8.25
C ILE A 79 26.28 -9.90 7.22
N ASN A 80 26.85 -11.04 6.86
CA ASN A 80 26.24 -11.94 5.88
C ASN A 80 25.13 -12.82 6.48
N SER A 81 24.88 -12.73 7.79
CA SER A 81 23.80 -13.46 8.43
C SER A 81 22.43 -12.92 8.01
N GLN A 82 21.45 -13.81 7.87
CA GLN A 82 20.06 -13.41 7.64
C GLN A 82 19.53 -12.50 8.76
N PHE A 83 20.04 -12.70 9.98
CA PHE A 83 19.70 -11.90 11.14
C PHE A 83 20.06 -10.42 10.92
N HIS A 84 21.32 -10.12 10.58
CA HIS A 84 21.75 -8.75 10.29
C HIS A 84 20.98 -8.15 9.11
N GLN A 85 20.82 -8.90 8.01
CA GLN A 85 20.11 -8.39 6.83
C GLN A 85 18.66 -8.00 7.14
N ASN A 86 17.94 -8.85 7.88
CA ASN A 86 16.56 -8.56 8.28
C ASN A 86 16.47 -7.31 9.17
N LEU A 87 17.39 -7.15 10.12
CA LEU A 87 17.41 -6.00 11.03
C LEU A 87 17.86 -4.72 10.34
N THR A 88 18.75 -4.80 9.35
CA THR A 88 19.12 -3.66 8.51
C THR A 88 17.93 -3.21 7.67
N VAL A 89 17.18 -4.12 7.07
CA VAL A 89 15.92 -3.77 6.37
C VAL A 89 14.89 -3.14 7.32
N ALA A 90 14.78 -3.64 8.55
CA ALA A 90 13.89 -3.04 9.56
C ALA A 90 14.34 -1.62 9.94
N THR A 91 15.64 -1.42 10.11
CA THR A 91 16.25 -0.11 10.41
C THR A 91 16.00 0.88 9.28
N ASP A 92 16.23 0.48 8.04
CA ASP A 92 16.01 1.33 6.86
C ASP A 92 14.54 1.69 6.69
N ASN A 93 13.63 0.73 6.91
CA ASN A 93 12.20 0.99 6.90
C ASN A 93 11.79 1.99 8.00
N PHE A 94 12.32 1.86 9.21
CA PHE A 94 12.07 2.80 10.29
C PHE A 94 12.58 4.20 9.96
N ILE A 95 13.81 4.34 9.46
CA ILE A 95 14.36 5.64 9.07
C ILE A 95 13.50 6.27 7.97
N ARG A 96 13.05 5.47 7.00
CA ARG A 96 12.20 5.95 5.90
C ARG A 96 10.84 6.44 6.39
N THR A 97 10.16 5.67 7.25
CA THR A 97 8.85 6.08 7.80
C THR A 97 8.95 7.20 8.82
N TYR A 98 10.08 7.31 9.53
CA TYR A 98 10.34 8.42 10.44
C TYR A 98 10.54 9.75 9.67
N LYS A 99 11.26 9.70 8.54
CA LYS A 99 11.47 10.88 7.67
C LYS A 99 10.20 11.27 6.92
N ASP A 100 9.42 10.30 6.48
CA ASP A 100 8.15 10.51 5.79
C ASP A 100 7.05 9.60 6.39
N PRO A 101 6.26 10.14 7.34
CA PRO A 101 5.17 9.40 7.97
C PRO A 101 4.10 8.89 6.98
N SER A 102 4.00 9.49 5.79
CA SER A 102 3.02 9.07 4.77
C SER A 102 3.33 7.69 4.18
N LEU A 103 4.58 7.24 4.30
CA LEU A 103 5.02 5.90 3.89
C LEU A 103 4.79 4.84 4.97
N SER A 104 4.23 5.21 6.12
CA SER A 104 3.84 4.23 7.14
C SER A 104 2.74 3.31 6.59
N ILE A 105 2.73 2.05 7.04
CA ILE A 105 1.74 1.06 6.61
C ILE A 105 0.31 1.56 6.87
N LEU A 106 0.08 2.21 8.02
CA LEU A 106 -1.22 2.77 8.38
C LEU A 106 -1.66 3.85 7.38
N SER A 107 -0.79 4.83 7.11
CA SER A 107 -1.06 5.92 6.16
C SER A 107 -1.29 5.41 4.73
N LEU A 108 -0.53 4.40 4.29
CA LEU A 108 -0.71 3.76 2.99
C LEU A 108 -2.03 3.00 2.88
N ILE A 109 -2.44 2.28 3.93
CA ILE A 109 -3.73 1.58 3.97
C ILE A 109 -4.87 2.60 3.87
N ASP A 110 -4.80 3.68 4.64
CA ASP A 110 -5.82 4.73 4.63
C ASP A 110 -5.90 5.41 3.27
N LYS A 111 -4.76 5.75 2.66
CA LYS A 111 -4.70 6.32 1.32
C LYS A 111 -5.31 5.39 0.28
N ASN A 112 -4.90 4.12 0.25
CA ASN A 112 -5.45 3.11 -0.67
C ASN A 112 -6.97 2.92 -0.49
N ARG A 113 -7.46 2.97 0.76
CA ARG A 113 -8.89 2.88 1.06
C ARG A 113 -9.65 4.08 0.49
N ILE A 114 -9.14 5.30 0.71
CA ILE A 114 -9.76 6.53 0.21
C ILE A 114 -9.77 6.55 -1.32
N GLU A 115 -8.67 6.17 -1.96
CA GLU A 115 -8.57 6.07 -3.42
C GLU A 115 -9.59 5.09 -4.00
N LYS A 116 -9.74 3.90 -3.39
CA LYS A 116 -10.77 2.92 -3.80
C LYS A 116 -12.19 3.47 -3.65
N ILE A 117 -12.50 4.15 -2.55
CA ILE A 117 -13.82 4.78 -2.33
C ILE A 117 -14.09 5.83 -3.41
N ASN A 118 -13.13 6.71 -3.66
CA ASN A 118 -13.27 7.79 -4.65
C ASN A 118 -13.43 7.22 -6.06
N ARG A 119 -12.66 6.18 -6.40
CA ARG A 119 -12.80 5.47 -7.68
C ARG A 119 -14.18 4.85 -7.84
N ASN A 120 -14.68 4.11 -6.84
CA ASN A 120 -16.02 3.52 -6.88
C ASN A 120 -17.12 4.58 -7.00
N LYS A 121 -16.98 5.71 -6.29
CA LYS A 121 -17.91 6.86 -6.41
C LYS A 121 -17.91 7.44 -7.83
N ALA A 122 -16.74 7.60 -8.46
CA ALA A 122 -16.64 8.10 -9.83
C ALA A 122 -17.37 7.17 -10.83
N ILE A 123 -17.16 5.85 -10.71
CA ILE A 123 -17.83 4.84 -11.54
C ILE A 123 -19.35 4.91 -11.35
N LEU A 124 -19.82 4.86 -10.10
CA LEU A 124 -21.25 4.94 -9.78
C LEU A 124 -21.86 6.24 -10.28
N ALA A 125 -21.16 7.38 -10.13
CA ALA A 125 -21.64 8.67 -10.63
C ALA A 125 -21.86 8.64 -12.15
N SER A 126 -20.97 8.00 -12.92
CA SER A 126 -21.14 7.85 -14.36
C SER A 126 -22.34 6.98 -14.73
N ILE A 127 -22.54 5.86 -14.04
CA ILE A 127 -23.68 4.95 -14.26
C ILE A 127 -25.01 5.62 -13.86
N ILE A 128 -25.05 6.28 -12.70
CA ILE A 128 -26.23 7.01 -12.21
C ILE A 128 -26.62 8.11 -13.19
N LYS A 129 -25.65 8.85 -13.77
CA LYS A 129 -25.92 9.88 -14.78
C LYS A 129 -26.59 9.30 -16.03
N ILE A 130 -26.17 8.11 -16.47
CA ILE A 130 -26.84 7.41 -17.59
C ILE A 130 -28.29 7.10 -17.22
N ILE A 131 -28.52 6.49 -16.05
CA ILE A 131 -29.86 6.13 -15.59
C ILE A 131 -30.77 7.37 -15.49
N ILE A 132 -30.30 8.44 -14.85
CA ILE A 132 -31.02 9.71 -14.75
C ILE A 132 -31.33 10.29 -16.14
N THR A 133 -30.38 10.23 -17.07
CA THR A 133 -30.57 10.76 -18.43
C THR A 133 -31.69 9.99 -19.12
N CYS A 134 -31.65 8.65 -19.08
CA CYS A 134 -32.71 7.82 -19.64
C CYS A 134 -34.07 8.12 -19.00
N SER A 135 -34.13 8.16 -17.66
CA SER A 135 -35.38 8.45 -16.93
C SER A 135 -35.96 9.81 -17.29
N ARG A 136 -35.13 10.86 -17.40
CA ARG A 136 -35.61 12.21 -17.71
C ARG A 136 -36.08 12.38 -19.15
N GLN A 137 -35.48 11.62 -20.08
CA GLN A 137 -35.80 11.68 -21.50
C GLN A 137 -36.85 10.64 -21.92
N ASN A 138 -37.42 9.88 -20.96
CA ASN A 138 -38.30 8.75 -21.23
C ASN A 138 -37.69 7.71 -22.21
N ILE A 139 -36.38 7.51 -22.12
CA ILE A 139 -35.65 6.52 -22.93
C ILE A 139 -35.63 5.20 -22.14
N PRO A 140 -36.11 4.08 -22.70
CA PRO A 140 -36.01 2.78 -22.05
C PRO A 140 -34.54 2.40 -21.83
N LEU A 141 -34.18 1.97 -20.62
CA LEU A 141 -32.81 1.52 -20.33
C LEU A 141 -32.44 0.24 -21.07
N ARG A 142 -33.41 -0.68 -21.18
CA ARG A 142 -33.24 -2.03 -21.72
C ARG A 142 -33.72 -2.09 -23.16
N GLY A 143 -33.01 -2.89 -23.96
CA GLY A 143 -33.39 -3.23 -25.33
C GLY A 143 -34.22 -4.51 -25.39
N HIS A 144 -34.37 -5.05 -26.60
CA HIS A 144 -35.15 -6.27 -26.85
C HIS A 144 -34.47 -7.57 -26.38
N ARG A 145 -33.16 -7.53 -26.06
CA ARG A 145 -32.37 -8.70 -25.67
C ARG A 145 -31.75 -8.52 -24.29
N ASP A 146 -31.63 -9.62 -23.55
CA ASP A 146 -30.84 -9.65 -22.32
C ASP A 146 -29.35 -9.68 -22.69
N GLU A 147 -28.66 -8.58 -22.41
CA GLU A 147 -27.23 -8.45 -22.68
C GLU A 147 -26.39 -9.03 -21.55
N THR A 148 -25.46 -9.90 -21.93
CA THR A 148 -24.47 -10.44 -21.02
C THR A 148 -23.31 -9.47 -20.84
N ILE A 149 -22.51 -9.68 -19.79
CA ILE A 149 -21.25 -8.95 -19.59
C ILE A 149 -20.31 -9.09 -20.79
N TYR A 150 -20.35 -10.23 -21.50
CA TYR A 150 -19.56 -10.45 -22.70
C TYR A 150 -19.97 -9.49 -23.81
N ASP A 151 -21.28 -9.36 -24.05
CA ASP A 151 -21.84 -8.45 -25.06
C ASP A 151 -21.45 -6.99 -24.77
N ILE A 152 -21.47 -6.60 -23.49
CA ILE A 152 -21.07 -5.25 -23.06
C ILE A 152 -19.59 -4.98 -23.35
N LYS A 153 -18.69 -5.91 -22.99
CA LYS A 153 -17.26 -5.77 -23.25
C LYS A 153 -16.94 -5.74 -24.74
N GLN A 154 -17.64 -6.56 -25.53
CA GLN A 154 -17.49 -6.56 -26.99
C GLN A 154 -17.94 -5.22 -27.59
N CYS A 155 -19.07 -4.67 -27.13
CA CYS A 155 -19.58 -3.39 -27.63
C CYS A 155 -18.63 -2.22 -27.37
N ILE A 156 -17.98 -2.20 -26.21
CA ILE A 156 -17.05 -1.13 -25.82
C ILE A 156 -15.76 -1.18 -26.64
N ASN A 157 -15.29 -2.38 -27.01
CA ASN A 157 -14.01 -2.57 -27.69
C ASN A 157 -14.09 -2.57 -29.23
N VAL A 158 -15.31 -2.63 -29.80
CA VAL A 158 -15.52 -2.70 -31.25
C VAL A 158 -16.33 -1.48 -31.70
N THR A 159 -15.78 -0.70 -32.63
CA THR A 159 -16.41 0.54 -33.11
C THR A 159 -17.73 0.29 -33.83
N ASP A 160 -17.83 -0.75 -34.66
CA ASP A 160 -18.98 -1.01 -35.54
C ASP A 160 -20.00 -2.05 -35.00
N SER A 161 -19.91 -2.41 -33.72
CA SER A 161 -20.86 -3.35 -33.13
C SER A 161 -22.22 -2.72 -32.88
N TYR A 162 -23.30 -3.48 -33.09
CA TYR A 162 -24.65 -3.12 -32.65
C TYR A 162 -24.63 -2.74 -31.16
N SER A 163 -25.06 -1.51 -30.86
CA SER A 163 -25.04 -0.95 -29.51
C SER A 163 -26.27 -1.46 -28.75
N GLY A 164 -26.18 -2.69 -28.23
CA GLY A 164 -27.21 -3.43 -27.49
C GLY A 164 -28.44 -2.62 -27.02
N SER A 165 -28.45 -2.29 -25.72
CA SER A 165 -29.46 -1.48 -25.08
C SER A 165 -29.03 -0.02 -25.02
N ASN A 166 -29.97 0.89 -24.81
CA ASN A 166 -29.65 2.30 -24.65
C ASN A 166 -28.66 2.53 -23.50
N PHE A 167 -28.72 1.70 -22.45
CA PHE A 167 -27.75 1.75 -21.35
C PHE A 167 -26.32 1.44 -21.82
N ILE A 168 -26.11 0.39 -22.63
CA ILE A 168 -24.79 0.08 -23.21
C ILE A 168 -24.34 1.17 -24.17
N ALA A 169 -25.23 1.64 -25.04
CA ALA A 169 -24.90 2.69 -25.99
C ALA A 169 -24.38 3.96 -25.28
N LEU A 170 -25.03 4.36 -24.19
CA LEU A 170 -24.63 5.50 -23.38
C LEU A 170 -23.36 5.23 -22.55
N LEU A 171 -23.13 3.99 -22.08
CA LEU A 171 -21.86 3.58 -21.48
C LEU A 171 -20.70 3.78 -22.47
N LYS A 172 -20.85 3.23 -23.69
CA LYS A 172 -19.86 3.37 -24.77
C LYS A 172 -19.63 4.84 -25.10
N GLN A 173 -20.69 5.63 -25.27
CA GLN A 173 -20.57 7.06 -25.54
C GLN A 173 -19.77 7.80 -24.47
N ARG A 174 -19.94 7.47 -23.17
CA ARG A 174 -19.13 8.10 -22.10
C ARG A 174 -17.66 7.71 -22.18
N ILE A 175 -17.37 6.44 -22.49
CA ILE A 175 -16.02 5.94 -22.65
C ILE A 175 -15.33 6.60 -23.84
N ASP A 176 -16.05 6.72 -24.97
CA ASP A 176 -15.58 7.39 -26.18
C ASP A 176 -15.38 8.89 -25.94
N ALA A 177 -16.16 9.49 -25.03
CA ALA A 177 -15.97 10.87 -24.56
C ALA A 177 -14.83 11.04 -23.52
N GLY A 178 -14.09 9.98 -23.19
CA GLY A 178 -12.88 10.04 -22.35
C GLY A 178 -13.06 9.63 -20.88
N ASP A 179 -14.14 8.94 -20.52
CA ASP A 179 -14.33 8.39 -19.16
C ASP A 179 -13.45 7.15 -18.92
N GLU A 180 -12.15 7.38 -18.70
CA GLU A 180 -11.15 6.31 -18.61
C GLU A 180 -11.29 5.46 -17.34
N ILE A 181 -11.80 6.04 -16.25
CA ILE A 181 -12.09 5.30 -15.02
C ILE A 181 -13.18 4.26 -15.28
N LEU A 182 -14.23 4.64 -16.02
CA LEU A 182 -15.30 3.75 -16.41
C LEU A 182 -14.82 2.69 -17.42
N ARG A 183 -13.98 3.07 -18.40
CA ARG A 183 -13.35 2.14 -19.36
C ARG A 183 -12.60 1.04 -18.62
N GLU A 184 -11.63 1.42 -17.78
CA GLU A 184 -10.80 0.48 -17.06
C GLU A 184 -11.63 -0.41 -16.12
N HIS A 185 -12.66 0.17 -15.48
CA HIS A 185 -13.58 -0.60 -14.62
C HIS A 185 -14.33 -1.69 -15.40
N ILE A 186 -14.83 -1.39 -16.60
CA ILE A 186 -15.56 -2.39 -17.38
C ILE A 186 -14.62 -3.45 -17.96
N GLU A 187 -13.43 -3.05 -18.43
CA GLU A 187 -12.45 -3.97 -18.99
C GLU A 187 -11.87 -4.93 -17.93
N ARG A 188 -11.42 -4.38 -16.79
CA ARG A 188 -10.61 -5.08 -15.79
C ARG A 188 -11.34 -5.39 -14.49
N GLY A 189 -12.52 -4.81 -14.27
CA GLY A 189 -13.29 -4.99 -13.05
C GLY A 189 -13.78 -6.42 -12.86
N PRO A 190 -13.97 -6.85 -11.60
CA PRO A 190 -14.48 -8.18 -11.31
C PRO A 190 -15.96 -8.26 -11.71
N LYS A 191 -16.37 -9.41 -12.29
CA LYS A 191 -17.71 -9.59 -12.89
C LYS A 191 -18.87 -9.26 -11.93
N ASN A 192 -18.68 -9.51 -10.64
CA ASN A 192 -19.67 -9.27 -9.59
C ASN A 192 -19.74 -7.81 -9.10
N ALA A 193 -18.86 -6.92 -9.55
CA ALA A 193 -18.84 -5.51 -9.13
C ALA A 193 -18.79 -4.53 -10.31
N LEU A 194 -19.29 -4.94 -11.49
CA LEU A 194 -19.34 -4.06 -12.65
C LEU A 194 -20.43 -2.98 -12.53
N TYR A 195 -21.45 -3.20 -11.70
CA TYR A 195 -22.61 -2.30 -11.51
C TYR A 195 -23.47 -2.05 -12.75
N ILE A 196 -23.35 -2.91 -13.76
CA ILE A 196 -24.04 -2.78 -15.07
C ILE A 196 -25.22 -3.75 -15.24
N SER A 197 -25.44 -4.68 -14.31
CA SER A 197 -26.49 -5.69 -14.45
C SER A 197 -27.89 -5.07 -14.34
N PRO A 198 -28.92 -5.66 -14.97
CA PRO A 198 -30.31 -5.21 -14.82
C PRO A 198 -30.77 -5.10 -13.37
N LEU A 199 -30.29 -6.00 -12.50
CA LEU A 199 -30.59 -5.99 -11.08
C LEU A 199 -29.99 -4.75 -10.40
N VAL A 200 -28.70 -4.45 -10.61
CA VAL A 200 -28.06 -3.27 -10.01
C VAL A 200 -28.66 -1.98 -10.58
N GLN A 201 -29.04 -1.96 -11.86
CA GLN A 201 -29.77 -0.83 -12.44
C GLN A 201 -31.09 -0.57 -11.69
N ASN A 202 -31.87 -1.61 -11.37
CA ASN A 202 -33.09 -1.46 -10.58
C ASN A 202 -32.80 -0.96 -9.16
N GLU A 203 -31.78 -1.49 -8.49
CA GLU A 203 -31.38 -1.00 -7.16
C GLU A 203 -31.03 0.49 -7.17
N ILE A 204 -30.32 0.94 -8.22
CA ILE A 204 -29.99 2.37 -8.40
C ILE A 204 -31.26 3.19 -8.64
N ILE A 205 -32.18 2.70 -9.47
CA ILE A 205 -33.47 3.36 -9.72
C ILE A 205 -34.26 3.50 -8.41
N ASP A 206 -34.31 2.45 -7.60
CA ASP A 206 -34.99 2.47 -6.30
C ASP A 206 -34.36 3.47 -5.34
N CYS A 207 -33.03 3.58 -5.33
CA CYS A 207 -32.31 4.59 -4.54
C CYS A 207 -32.65 6.01 -4.99
N ILE A 208 -32.68 6.25 -6.30
CA ILE A 208 -33.06 7.54 -6.89
C ILE A 208 -34.52 7.86 -6.54
N HIS A 209 -35.42 6.88 -6.68
CA HIS A 209 -36.83 7.02 -6.36
C HIS A 209 -37.03 7.44 -4.89
N LYS A 210 -36.41 6.71 -3.95
CA LYS A 210 -36.46 7.03 -2.51
C LYS A 210 -35.95 8.44 -2.23
N HIS A 211 -34.81 8.81 -2.81
CA HIS A 211 -34.23 10.14 -2.62
C HIS A 211 -35.15 11.27 -3.12
N ILE A 212 -35.75 11.11 -4.30
CA ILE A 212 -36.69 12.09 -4.85
C ILE A 212 -37.95 12.16 -3.98
N LEU A 213 -38.49 11.01 -3.56
CA LEU A 213 -39.66 10.95 -2.69
C LEU A 213 -39.41 11.68 -1.36
N ASP A 214 -38.27 11.42 -0.72
CA ASP A 214 -37.87 12.09 0.52
C ASP A 214 -37.78 13.61 0.35
N GLN A 215 -37.22 14.08 -0.77
CA GLN A 215 -37.18 15.52 -1.07
C GLN A 215 -38.58 16.12 -1.22
N ILE A 216 -39.50 15.43 -1.90
CA ILE A 216 -40.88 15.89 -2.08
C ILE A 216 -41.59 15.93 -0.72
N LEU A 217 -41.49 14.87 0.08
CA LEU A 217 -42.10 14.80 1.41
C LEU A 217 -41.55 15.88 2.35
N HIS A 218 -40.25 16.13 2.31
CA HIS A 218 -39.63 17.20 3.10
C HIS A 218 -40.17 18.58 2.70
N ARG A 219 -40.34 18.84 1.39
CA ARG A 219 -40.95 20.09 0.91
C ARG A 219 -42.40 20.24 1.38
N LEU A 220 -43.20 19.18 1.25
CA LEU A 220 -44.60 19.20 1.68
C LEU A 220 -44.75 19.45 3.19
N LYS A 221 -43.87 18.88 4.02
CA LYS A 221 -43.87 19.12 5.48
C LYS A 221 -43.53 20.57 5.85
N ASN A 222 -42.69 21.22 5.05
CA ASN A 222 -42.26 22.61 5.29
C ASN A 222 -43.14 23.64 4.57
N CYS A 223 -44.08 23.20 3.72
CA CYS A 223 -45.14 24.06 3.24
C CYS A 223 -46.11 24.34 4.39
N LEU A 224 -46.04 25.54 4.96
CA LEU A 224 -47.14 26.11 5.75
C LEU A 224 -48.36 26.20 4.82
N PHE A 225 -49.22 25.19 4.85
CA PHE A 225 -50.57 25.34 4.35
C PHE A 225 -51.28 26.29 5.32
N SER A 226 -51.27 27.59 4.99
CA SER A 226 -52.27 28.51 5.52
C SER A 226 -53.60 28.06 4.93
N ILE A 227 -54.42 27.41 5.74
CA ILE A 227 -55.86 27.25 5.48
C ILE A 227 -56.55 28.53 5.91
#